data_AF-A0A0T6BC48-F1
#
_entry.id   AF-A0A0T6BC48-F1
#
_cell.length_a   1.000
_cell.length_b   1.000
_cell.length_c   1.000
_cell.angle_alpha   90.00
_cell.angle_beta   90.00
_cell.angle_gamma   90.00
#
_symmetry.space_group_name_H-M   'P 1'
#
loop_
_entity.id
_entity.type
_entity.pdbx_description
1 polymer ?
#
loop_
_entity_poly.entity_id
_entity_poly.type
_entity_poly.pdbx_seq_one_letter_code
_entity_poly.pdbx_strand_id
1 'polypeptide(L)'
;MHAITPYFDKYLSHTNNKLDKLKIFLQSHLASASRNKKKTMVRAWFMNNDSAVDQREEHHLDPPKYVSLEELQHLTGVEYFNLNVDTYATDGVLEKIKKARGYTFEDELVCSKECLPNYEEKLKIFYTEHLHTDEEIRFCVEGSGYFDVRDKND
;
A
#
# COMPACT_ATOMS: atom_id res chain seq x y z
N MET A 1 6.34 -9.58 4.22
CA MET A 1 5.10 -9.13 3.54
C MET A 1 4.91 -9.98 2.30
N HIS A 2 3.78 -10.66 2.13
CA HIS A 2 3.43 -11.36 0.88
C HIS A 2 2.61 -10.41 0.01
N ALA A 3 3.10 -10.07 -1.18
CA ALA A 3 2.43 -9.17 -2.10
C ALA A 3 2.18 -9.87 -3.45
N ILE A 4 0.90 -9.96 -3.85
CA ILE A 4 0.49 -10.35 -5.20
C ILE A 4 0.43 -9.09 -6.07
N THR A 5 1.12 -9.09 -7.22
CA THR A 5 1.27 -7.89 -8.06
C THR A 5 0.56 -8.00 -9.42
N PRO A 6 -0.48 -7.18 -9.64
CA PRO A 6 -0.77 -6.69 -10.98
C PRO A 6 -1.23 -5.22 -11.02
N TYR A 7 -0.29 -4.27 -10.90
CA TYR A 7 -0.29 -2.96 -11.59
C TYR A 7 -1.59 -2.07 -11.66
N PHE A 8 -1.66 -0.81 -11.09
CA PHE A 8 -2.59 0.33 -11.43
C PHE A 8 -2.05 1.81 -11.38
N ASP A 9 -2.36 2.69 -12.37
CA ASP A 9 -1.81 4.07 -12.59
C ASP A 9 -2.85 5.22 -12.45
N LYS A 10 -2.42 6.39 -11.93
CA LYS A 10 -2.87 7.71 -12.43
C LYS A 10 -2.01 8.93 -12.00
N TYR A 11 -1.33 9.55 -12.97
CA TYR A 11 -0.97 10.99 -13.07
C TYR A 11 -0.18 11.70 -11.95
N LEU A 12 0.92 12.34 -12.34
CA LEU A 12 1.62 13.41 -11.62
C LEU A 12 1.26 14.81 -12.18
N SER A 13 1.13 15.80 -11.30
CA SER A 13 1.58 17.18 -11.57
C SER A 13 3.01 17.32 -10.98
N HIS A 14 3.62 18.50 -11.00
CA HIS A 14 4.97 18.74 -10.45
C HIS A 14 5.03 20.11 -9.75
N THR A 15 4.92 20.15 -8.42
CA THR A 15 5.12 21.38 -7.64
C THR A 15 5.77 21.12 -6.28
N ASN A 16 6.70 21.98 -5.89
CA ASN A 16 7.56 21.79 -4.70
C ASN A 16 6.87 22.02 -3.35
N ASN A 17 5.55 21.81 -3.22
CA ASN A 17 4.91 21.84 -1.92
C ASN A 17 5.20 20.56 -1.14
N LYS A 18 5.34 20.73 0.18
CA LYS A 18 5.87 19.70 1.10
C LYS A 18 4.79 19.14 2.02
N LEU A 19 3.51 19.43 1.79
CA LEU A 19 2.42 19.00 2.66
C LEU A 19 1.55 17.90 2.02
N ASP A 20 1.97 17.40 0.87
CA ASP A 20 1.13 16.71 -0.11
C ASP A 20 1.47 15.21 -0.20
N LYS A 21 2.22 14.70 0.78
CA LYS A 21 2.50 13.26 0.95
C LYS A 21 1.49 12.61 1.90
N LEU A 22 0.85 11.54 1.43
CA LEU A 22 -0.03 10.67 2.22
C LEU A 22 0.68 9.34 2.47
N LYS A 23 0.63 8.85 3.71
CA LYS A 23 1.09 7.52 4.11
C LYS A 23 -0.11 6.58 4.28
N ILE A 24 -0.07 5.42 3.63
CA ILE A 24 -1.11 4.40 3.63
C ILE A 24 -0.60 3.17 4.40
N PHE A 25 -1.27 2.78 5.48
CA PHE A 25 -0.99 1.56 6.22
C PHE A 25 -1.83 0.39 5.72
N LEU A 26 -1.16 -0.65 5.24
CA LEU A 26 -1.74 -1.91 4.78
C LEU A 26 -1.29 -3.05 5.70
N GLN A 27 -2.24 -3.89 6.13
CA GLN A 27 -2.00 -5.03 7.01
C GLN A 27 -2.91 -6.19 6.61
N SER A 28 -2.36 -7.40 6.53
CA SER A 28 -3.16 -8.61 6.30
C SER A 28 -3.93 -9.01 7.55
N HIS A 29 -5.08 -9.65 7.36
CA HIS A 29 -5.84 -10.21 8.47
C HIS A 29 -5.24 -11.57 8.86
N LEU A 30 -4.39 -11.61 9.91
CA LEU A 30 -4.02 -12.87 10.54
C LEU A 30 -5.24 -13.49 11.23
N ALA A 31 -5.58 -14.72 10.85
CA ALA A 31 -6.61 -15.53 11.50
C ALA A 31 -6.17 -15.99 12.90
N SER A 32 -6.20 -15.09 13.88
CA SER A 32 -6.04 -15.47 15.29
C SER A 32 -7.18 -16.38 15.73
N ALA A 33 -6.84 -17.56 16.24
CA ALA A 33 -7.78 -18.54 16.78
C ALA A 33 -8.43 -18.10 18.13
N SER A 34 -8.29 -16.83 18.53
CA SER A 34 -8.82 -16.30 19.79
C SER A 34 -9.75 -15.10 19.60
N ARG A 35 -10.73 -15.00 20.50
CA ARG A 35 -11.93 -14.16 20.40
C ARG A 35 -11.64 -12.66 20.53
N ASN A 36 -11.44 -11.99 19.40
CA ASN A 36 -12.14 -10.74 19.03
C ASN A 36 -11.62 -10.26 17.66
N LYS A 37 -12.42 -10.45 16.60
CA LYS A 37 -12.08 -9.96 15.25
C LYS A 37 -12.19 -8.43 15.17
N LYS A 38 -11.16 -7.71 15.65
CA LYS A 38 -10.94 -6.32 15.24
C LYS A 38 -10.66 -6.34 13.74
N LYS A 39 -11.65 -5.92 12.95
CA LYS A 39 -11.51 -5.68 11.51
C LYS A 39 -10.48 -4.56 11.32
N THR A 40 -9.24 -4.91 10.98
CA THR A 40 -8.18 -3.95 10.72
C THR A 40 -8.47 -3.28 9.38
N MET A 41 -9.03 -2.07 9.44
CA MET A 41 -9.23 -1.27 8.24
C MET A 41 -7.90 -0.64 7.80
N VAL A 42 -7.73 -0.49 6.48
CA VAL A 42 -6.69 0.37 5.92
C VAL A 42 -6.86 1.79 6.48
N ARG A 43 -5.73 2.40 6.85
CA ARG A 43 -5.65 3.77 7.36
C ARG A 43 -4.76 4.58 6.42
N ALA A 44 -5.17 5.79 6.08
CA ALA A 44 -4.34 6.76 5.36
C ALA A 44 -4.30 8.09 6.11
N TRP A 45 -3.20 8.82 6.02
CA TRP A 45 -3.02 10.13 6.66
C TRP A 45 -1.97 10.97 5.95
N PHE A 46 -2.03 12.29 6.12
CA PHE A 46 -0.94 13.19 5.73
C PHE A 46 0.25 13.03 6.68
N MET A 47 1.46 12.91 6.13
CA MET A 47 2.68 12.68 6.90
C MET A 47 3.48 13.96 7.18
N ASN A 48 4.28 13.93 8.25
CA ASN A 48 5.30 14.94 8.52
C ASN A 48 6.55 14.72 7.64
N ASN A 49 7.44 15.73 7.58
CA ASN A 49 8.71 15.67 6.86
C ASN A 49 9.93 15.50 7.79
N ASP A 50 9.75 14.88 8.96
CA ASP A 50 10.85 14.71 9.90
C ASP A 50 11.79 13.58 9.44
N SER A 51 12.86 13.97 8.75
CA SER A 51 13.91 13.05 8.28
C SER A 51 14.92 12.63 9.36
N ALA A 52 14.73 13.05 10.62
CA ALA A 52 15.55 12.57 11.75
C ALA A 52 14.98 11.30 12.40
N VAL A 53 13.75 10.91 12.06
CA VAL A 53 13.05 9.71 12.53
C VAL A 53 13.19 8.56 11.51
N ASP A 54 13.15 7.30 11.95
CA ASP A 54 13.17 6.14 11.05
C ASP A 54 11.93 6.16 10.13
N GLN A 55 12.17 6.14 8.82
CA GLN A 55 11.19 6.05 7.73
C GLN A 55 10.06 5.01 7.93
N ARG A 56 10.29 3.97 8.75
CA ARG A 56 9.34 2.91 9.09
C ARG A 56 8.30 3.32 10.12
N GLU A 57 8.44 4.47 10.77
CA GLU A 57 7.48 5.00 11.74
C GLU A 57 6.21 5.54 11.05
N GLU A 58 5.16 5.82 11.83
CA GLU A 58 3.89 6.33 11.28
C GLU A 58 4.02 7.76 10.70
N HIS A 59 5.02 8.56 11.11
CA HIS A 59 5.22 9.95 10.64
C HIS A 59 3.94 10.83 10.65
N HIS A 60 3.09 10.71 11.67
CA HIS A 60 1.91 11.57 11.79
C HIS A 60 2.29 13.06 11.91
N LEU A 61 1.46 13.94 11.34
CA LEU A 61 1.39 15.34 11.74
C LEU A 61 0.92 15.46 13.21
N ASP A 62 1.21 16.61 13.84
CA ASP A 62 0.66 16.97 15.14
C ASP A 62 -0.28 18.19 14.98
N PRO A 63 -1.62 18.02 15.09
CA PRO A 63 -2.35 16.77 15.33
C PRO A 63 -2.44 15.86 14.08
N PRO A 64 -2.71 14.54 14.24
CA PRO A 64 -2.84 13.62 13.12
C PRO A 64 -3.99 13.97 12.18
N LYS A 65 -3.72 13.98 10.87
CA LYS A 65 -4.70 14.28 9.81
C LYS A 65 -4.97 13.04 8.94
N TYR A 66 -5.92 12.23 9.39
CA TYR A 66 -6.39 11.05 8.65
C TYR A 66 -7.17 11.42 7.37
N VAL A 67 -7.21 10.48 6.43
CA VAL A 67 -7.88 10.60 5.13
C VAL A 67 -8.73 9.34 4.92
N SER A 68 -9.97 9.51 4.47
CA SER A 68 -10.86 8.40 4.13
C SER A 68 -10.45 7.72 2.82
N LEU A 69 -10.96 6.51 2.55
CA LEU A 69 -10.64 5.79 1.30
C LEU A 69 -11.19 6.50 0.05
N GLU A 70 -12.32 7.20 0.18
CA GLU A 70 -12.91 8.01 -0.90
C GLU A 70 -12.06 9.25 -1.19
N GLU A 71 -11.63 9.96 -0.14
CA GLU A 71 -10.69 11.09 -0.28
C GLU A 71 -9.35 10.64 -0.84
N LEU A 72 -8.81 9.48 -0.40
CA LEU A 72 -7.57 8.91 -0.92
C LEU A 72 -7.67 8.67 -2.43
N GLN A 73 -8.75 8.01 -2.89
CA GLN A 73 -9.00 7.80 -4.32
C GLN A 73 -9.16 9.12 -5.07
N HIS A 74 -9.86 10.10 -4.49
CA HIS A 74 -10.07 11.41 -5.12
C HIS A 74 -8.79 12.26 -5.19
N LEU A 75 -7.90 12.15 -4.21
CA LEU A 75 -6.66 12.92 -4.10
C LEU A 75 -5.49 12.30 -4.89
N THR A 76 -5.40 10.97 -4.92
CA THR A 76 -4.19 10.25 -5.40
C THR A 76 -4.46 9.25 -6.51
N GLY A 77 -5.74 8.96 -6.83
CA GLY A 77 -6.12 7.89 -7.75
C GLY A 77 -6.08 6.48 -7.15
N VAL A 78 -5.50 6.28 -5.96
CA VAL A 78 -5.36 4.96 -5.33
C VAL A 78 -6.72 4.32 -5.03
N GLU A 79 -6.94 3.12 -5.58
CA GLU A 79 -8.10 2.29 -5.31
C GLU A 79 -7.81 1.24 -4.22
N TYR A 80 -8.81 0.91 -3.39
CA TYR A 80 -8.71 -0.12 -2.37
C TYR A 80 -9.78 -1.20 -2.55
N PHE A 81 -9.35 -2.46 -2.53
CA PHE A 81 -10.22 -3.63 -2.56
C PHE A 81 -10.02 -4.45 -1.29
N ASN A 82 -11.11 -4.74 -0.58
CA ASN A 82 -11.09 -5.60 0.61
C ASN A 82 -11.27 -7.08 0.19
N LEU A 83 -10.19 -7.85 0.20
CA LEU A 83 -10.16 -9.28 -0.10
C LEU A 83 -10.02 -10.11 1.18
N ASN A 84 -10.61 -11.30 1.20
CA ASN A 84 -10.43 -12.24 2.30
C ASN A 84 -9.17 -13.10 2.06
N VAL A 85 -8.14 -12.89 2.88
CA VAL A 85 -6.87 -13.64 2.84
C VAL A 85 -7.08 -15.16 3.00
N ASP A 86 -8.11 -15.59 3.74
CA ASP A 86 -8.39 -17.02 3.92
C ASP A 86 -9.05 -17.68 2.69
N THR A 87 -9.69 -16.91 1.80
CA THR A 87 -10.54 -17.46 0.72
C THR A 87 -10.31 -16.88 -0.68
N TYR A 88 -9.42 -15.90 -0.87
CA TYR A 88 -9.22 -15.21 -2.16
C TYR A 88 -8.98 -16.15 -3.36
N ALA A 89 -8.32 -17.29 -3.11
CA ALA A 89 -8.03 -18.32 -4.12
C ALA A 89 -9.24 -19.18 -4.52
N THR A 90 -10.35 -19.14 -3.77
CA THR A 90 -11.53 -20.01 -3.97
C THR A 90 -12.87 -19.28 -4.01
N ASP A 91 -13.00 -18.08 -3.42
CA ASP A 91 -14.23 -17.27 -3.46
C ASP A 91 -14.45 -16.54 -4.80
N GLY A 92 -13.43 -16.49 -5.64
CA GLY A 92 -13.47 -15.89 -6.98
C GLY A 92 -13.65 -14.37 -6.97
N VAL A 93 -13.43 -13.68 -5.85
CA VAL A 93 -13.48 -12.21 -5.78
C VAL A 93 -12.24 -11.61 -6.46
N LEU A 94 -11.05 -12.14 -6.18
CA LEU A 94 -9.81 -11.69 -6.83
C LEU A 94 -9.87 -11.91 -8.35
N GLU A 95 -10.33 -13.07 -8.80
CA GLU A 95 -10.48 -13.38 -10.23
C GLU A 95 -11.48 -12.47 -10.96
N LYS A 96 -12.55 -12.02 -10.28
CA LYS A 96 -13.46 -11.01 -10.86
C LYS A 96 -12.78 -9.66 -11.04
N ILE A 97 -11.94 -9.24 -10.09
CA ILE A 97 -11.17 -7.99 -10.19
C ILE A 97 -10.14 -8.11 -11.32
N LYS A 98 -9.33 -9.18 -11.33
CA LYS A 98 -8.35 -9.47 -12.39
C LYS A 98 -9.00 -9.44 -13.77
N LYS A 99 -10.12 -10.14 -13.96
CA LYS A 99 -10.85 -10.17 -15.23
C LYS A 99 -11.46 -8.82 -15.62
N ALA A 100 -11.99 -8.05 -14.67
CA ALA A 100 -12.60 -6.75 -14.94
C ALA A 100 -11.57 -5.68 -15.33
N ARG A 101 -10.33 -5.82 -14.85
CA ARG A 101 -9.23 -4.87 -15.05
C ARG A 101 -8.21 -5.32 -16.11
N GLY A 102 -8.26 -6.57 -16.53
CA GLY A 102 -7.36 -7.12 -17.56
C GLY A 102 -6.02 -7.64 -17.03
N TYR A 103 -5.90 -7.92 -15.73
CA TYR A 103 -4.67 -8.44 -15.13
C TYR A 103 -4.39 -9.87 -15.60
N THR A 104 -3.29 -10.08 -16.34
CA THR A 104 -2.91 -11.37 -16.94
C THR A 104 -1.66 -12.00 -16.35
N PHE A 105 -0.94 -11.30 -15.48
CA PHE A 105 0.27 -11.76 -14.82
C PHE A 105 0.17 -11.50 -13.32
N GLU A 106 0.76 -12.38 -12.51
CA GLU A 106 0.93 -12.17 -11.08
C GLU A 106 2.17 -12.94 -10.57
N ASP A 107 2.82 -12.40 -9.56
CA ASP A 107 3.89 -13.05 -8.79
C ASP A 107 3.60 -12.95 -7.28
N GLU A 108 4.40 -13.65 -6.47
CA GLU A 108 4.33 -13.56 -5.00
C GLU A 108 5.71 -13.24 -4.44
N LEU A 109 5.84 -12.07 -3.81
CA LEU A 109 7.07 -11.61 -3.17
C LEU A 109 6.95 -11.73 -1.64
N VAL A 110 7.89 -12.44 -1.00
CA VAL A 110 8.06 -12.44 0.47
C VAL A 110 9.15 -11.47 0.88
N CYS A 111 8.77 -10.23 1.23
CA CYS A 111 9.72 -9.24 1.74
C CYS A 111 10.07 -9.53 3.21
N SER A 112 11.20 -10.22 3.43
CA SER A 112 11.87 -10.47 4.71
C SER A 112 13.39 -10.61 4.50
N LYS A 113 14.21 -10.56 5.57
CA LYS A 113 15.68 -10.68 5.45
C LYS A 113 16.13 -12.06 4.99
N GLU A 114 15.32 -13.06 5.29
CA GLU A 114 15.57 -14.48 5.05
C GLU A 114 15.17 -14.89 3.63
N CYS A 115 14.12 -14.25 3.07
CA CYS A 115 13.52 -14.66 1.80
C CYS A 115 13.88 -13.74 0.62
N LEU A 116 14.35 -12.51 0.86
CA LEU A 116 14.66 -11.54 -0.20
C LEU A 116 16.18 -11.34 -0.37
N PRO A 117 16.78 -11.84 -1.47
CA PRO A 117 18.18 -11.55 -1.80
C PRO A 117 18.43 -10.04 -1.89
N ASN A 118 19.58 -9.60 -1.39
CA ASN A 118 19.98 -8.19 -1.28
C ASN A 118 18.93 -7.30 -0.57
N TYR A 119 18.27 -7.84 0.46
CA TYR A 119 17.19 -7.18 1.22
C TYR A 119 17.40 -5.68 1.49
N GLU A 120 18.54 -5.27 2.05
CA GLU A 120 18.80 -3.86 2.41
C GLU A 120 18.99 -2.94 1.17
N GLU A 121 19.40 -3.49 0.02
CA GLU A 121 19.44 -2.74 -1.26
C GLU A 121 18.04 -2.65 -1.88
N LYS A 122 17.29 -3.75 -1.85
CA LYS A 122 15.90 -3.80 -2.32
C LYS A 122 15.00 -2.86 -1.52
N LEU A 123 15.13 -2.81 -0.19
CA LEU A 123 14.43 -1.84 0.65
C LEU A 123 14.72 -0.39 0.26
N LYS A 124 15.99 -0.05 -0.05
CA LYS A 124 16.34 1.30 -0.51
C LYS A 124 15.68 1.63 -1.84
N ILE A 125 15.63 0.66 -2.77
CA ILE A 125 14.94 0.83 -4.06
C ILE A 125 13.44 1.05 -3.84
N PHE A 126 12.78 0.21 -3.03
CA PHE A 126 11.35 0.32 -2.75
C PHE A 126 10.97 1.62 -2.04
N TYR A 127 11.85 2.17 -1.18
CA TYR A 127 11.59 3.42 -0.46
C TYR A 127 12.01 4.68 -1.24
N THR A 128 12.92 4.56 -2.21
CA THR A 128 13.30 5.70 -3.06
C THR A 128 12.10 6.10 -3.90
N GLU A 129 11.71 7.37 -3.86
CA GLU A 129 10.56 7.88 -4.62
C GLU A 129 10.72 7.59 -6.12
N HIS A 130 9.78 6.81 -6.68
CA HIS A 130 9.82 6.32 -8.05
C HIS A 130 8.42 6.26 -8.66
N LEU A 131 8.39 6.01 -9.97
CA LEU A 131 7.18 5.91 -10.77
C LEU A 131 7.31 4.69 -11.68
N HIS A 132 6.18 4.12 -12.05
CA HIS A 132 6.10 3.10 -13.07
C HIS A 132 5.25 3.62 -14.24
N THR A 133 5.62 3.27 -15.47
CA THR A 133 4.87 3.62 -16.69
C THR A 133 3.55 2.87 -16.76
N ASP A 134 3.64 1.62 -16.33
CA ASP A 134 2.55 0.79 -15.94
C ASP A 134 2.50 0.97 -14.41
N GLU A 135 1.52 1.67 -13.88
CA GLU A 135 0.59 1.01 -12.97
C GLU A 135 1.18 0.22 -11.72
N GLU A 136 0.83 0.48 -10.43
CA GLU A 136 1.15 -0.45 -9.27
C GLU A 136 -0.07 -1.09 -8.54
N ILE A 137 -0.05 -2.41 -8.27
CA ILE A 137 -0.89 -3.11 -7.26
C ILE A 137 -0.06 -4.03 -6.38
N ARG A 138 -0.49 -4.11 -5.11
CA ARG A 138 -0.04 -5.06 -4.09
C ARG A 138 -1.23 -5.58 -3.29
N PHE A 139 -1.53 -6.88 -3.35
CA PHE A 139 -2.46 -7.52 -2.41
C PHE A 139 -1.68 -8.17 -1.26
N CYS A 140 -1.86 -7.66 -0.04
CA CYS A 140 -1.13 -8.09 1.16
C CYS A 140 -1.75 -9.35 1.79
N VAL A 141 -1.14 -10.51 1.54
CA VAL A 141 -1.56 -11.82 2.08
C VAL A 141 -1.03 -12.04 3.50
N GLU A 142 0.23 -11.68 3.78
CA GLU A 142 0.81 -11.75 5.13
C GLU A 142 1.61 -10.49 5.50
N GLY A 143 1.47 -10.05 6.76
CA GLY A 143 2.27 -9.01 7.38
C GLY A 143 1.63 -7.62 7.27
N SER A 144 2.48 -6.59 7.23
CA SER A 144 2.07 -5.20 7.06
C SER A 144 3.17 -4.37 6.40
N GLY A 145 2.81 -3.19 5.91
CA GLY A 145 3.72 -2.22 5.30
C GLY A 145 3.06 -0.86 5.08
N TYR A 146 3.86 0.08 4.58
CA TYR A 146 3.42 1.42 4.22
C TYR A 146 3.64 1.69 2.74
N PHE A 147 2.74 2.48 2.15
CA PHE A 147 2.89 3.08 0.83
C PHE A 147 2.73 4.58 0.98
N ASP A 148 3.75 5.32 0.59
CA ASP A 148 3.76 6.78 0.64
C ASP A 148 3.50 7.31 -0.78
N VAL A 149 2.45 8.10 -0.94
CA VAL A 149 1.96 8.60 -2.25
C VAL A 149 1.81 10.11 -2.25
N ARG A 150 1.92 10.74 -3.43
CA ARG A 150 1.61 12.16 -3.64
C ARG A 150 0.11 12.37 -3.83
N ASP A 151 -0.38 13.52 -3.42
CA ASP A 151 -1.64 14.06 -3.89
C ASP A 151 -1.49 14.68 -5.30
N LYS A 152 -2.61 14.86 -5.99
CA LYS A 152 -2.69 15.40 -7.36
C LYS A 152 -2.40 16.90 -7.51
N ASN A 153 -2.13 17.60 -6.41
CA ASN A 153 -1.90 19.04 -6.36
C ASN A 153 -0.41 19.39 -6.20
N ASP A 154 0.45 18.41 -5.92
CA ASP A 154 1.86 18.41 -6.34
C ASP A 154 1.91 18.48 -7.86
#